data_AF-A0A7C9G385-F1
#
_entry.id   AF-A0A7C9G385-F1
#
_cell.length_a   1.000
_cell.length_b   1.000
_cell.length_c   1.000
_cell.angle_alpha   90.00
_cell.angle_beta   90.00
_cell.angle_gamma   90.00
#
_symmetry.space_group_name_H-M   'P 1'
#
loop_
_entity.id
_entity.type
_entity.pdbx_description
1 polymer ?
#
loop_
_entity_poly.entity_id
_entity_poly.type
_entity_poly.pdbx_seq_one_letter_code
_entity_poly.pdbx_strand_id
1 'polypeptide(L)'
;MFWPNDKGGFYGFRYKECEFAHFHQSDELDLKLGKNTIAKLGLVRPVRSLVHPKRSAGSAWIELAFSDSQDLEKIKDLVKLAIS
;
A
#
# COMPACT_ATOMS: atom_id res chain seq x y z
N MET A 1 0.16 15.60 6.12
CA MET A 1 0.08 16.95 5.51
C MET A 1 0.49 16.78 4.05
N PHE A 2 -0.44 16.96 3.12
CA PHE A 2 -0.12 16.93 1.69
C PHE A 2 0.77 18.13 1.32
N TRP A 3 1.53 18.03 0.23
CA TRP A 3 2.33 19.15 -0.27
C TRP A 3 1.46 20.40 -0.49
N PRO A 4 1.97 21.63 -0.29
CA PRO A 4 1.21 22.84 -0.58
C PRO A 4 0.61 22.81 -1.99
N ASN A 5 -0.71 23.02 -2.10
CA ASN A 5 -1.55 22.92 -3.31
C ASN A 5 -1.89 21.51 -3.83
N ASP A 6 -1.54 20.44 -3.11
CA ASP A 6 -2.07 19.11 -3.40
C ASP A 6 -3.48 18.98 -2.79
N LYS A 7 -4.48 18.70 -3.65
CA LYS A 7 -5.88 18.52 -3.25
C LYS A 7 -6.16 17.14 -2.62
N GLY A 8 -5.12 16.39 -2.26
CA GLY A 8 -5.24 15.01 -1.78
C GLY A 8 -5.39 14.05 -2.97
N GLY A 9 -4.48 14.14 -3.93
CA GLY A 9 -4.51 13.33 -5.14
C GLY A 9 -4.23 11.84 -4.88
N PHE A 10 -4.88 10.99 -5.69
CA PHE A 10 -4.46 9.61 -5.89
C PHE A 10 -3.12 9.62 -6.65
N TYR A 11 -2.06 9.12 -6.03
CA TYR A 11 -0.75 8.99 -6.66
C TYR A 11 -0.47 7.53 -6.94
N GLY A 12 -0.49 7.14 -8.21
CA GLY A 12 -0.14 5.79 -8.65
C GLY A 12 1.34 5.64 -8.97
N PHE A 13 1.93 4.52 -8.61
CA PHE A 13 3.31 4.14 -8.91
C PHE A 13 3.32 3.00 -9.91
N ARG A 14 4.15 3.15 -10.95
CA ARG A 14 4.31 2.16 -12.02
C ARG A 14 5.77 1.73 -12.14
N TYR A 15 5.98 0.44 -12.38
CA TYR A 15 7.27 -0.14 -12.68
C TYR A 15 7.11 -1.16 -13.81
N LYS A 16 7.96 -1.09 -14.85
CA LYS A 16 7.81 -1.90 -16.09
C LYS A 16 6.38 -1.88 -16.64
N GLU A 17 5.80 -0.68 -16.71
CA GLU A 17 4.42 -0.42 -17.16
C GLU A 17 3.30 -1.01 -16.29
N CYS A 18 3.62 -1.71 -15.21
CA CYS A 18 2.63 -2.27 -14.29
C CYS A 18 2.47 -1.37 -13.05
N GLU A 19 1.22 -1.07 -12.69
CA GLU A 19 0.92 -0.43 -11.40
C GLU A 19 1.21 -1.41 -10.27
N PHE A 20 2.00 -0.96 -9.29
CA PHE A 20 2.39 -1.76 -8.14
C PHE A 20 2.01 -1.12 -6.81
N ALA A 21 1.76 0.19 -6.76
CA ALA A 21 1.33 0.86 -5.54
C ALA A 21 0.54 2.13 -5.84
N HIS A 22 -0.23 2.63 -4.88
CA HIS A 22 -0.78 3.97 -4.94
C HIS A 22 -1.09 4.52 -3.54
N PHE A 23 -1.04 5.85 -3.39
CA PHE A 23 -1.53 6.54 -2.20
C PHE A 23 -3.02 6.83 -2.34
N HIS A 24 -3.78 6.55 -1.28
CA HIS A 24 -5.16 7.02 -1.14
C HIS A 24 -5.27 8.28 -0.28
N GLN A 25 -4.43 8.37 0.75
CA GLN A 25 -4.29 9.51 1.64
C GLN A 25 -2.80 9.72 1.97
N SER A 26 -2.48 10.67 2.85
CA SER A 26 -1.07 11.02 3.16
C SER A 26 -0.35 10.02 4.07
N ASP A 27 -1.04 9.03 4.61
CA ASP A 27 -0.58 8.11 5.67
C ASP A 27 -0.81 6.63 5.35
N GLU A 28 -1.29 6.29 4.15
CA GLU A 28 -1.58 4.91 3.74
C GLU A 28 -1.11 4.62 2.31
N LEU A 29 -0.29 3.59 2.15
CA LEU A 29 0.12 3.06 0.85
C LEU A 29 -0.61 1.76 0.55
N ASP A 30 -1.33 1.71 -0.56
CA ASP A 30 -1.79 0.47 -1.13
C ASP A 30 -0.68 -0.15 -2.00
N LEU A 31 -0.35 -1.41 -1.74
CA LEU A 31 0.74 -2.12 -2.39
C LEU A 31 0.29 -3.45 -2.97
N LYS A 32 0.65 -3.72 -4.22
CA LYS A 32 0.37 -4.96 -4.93
C LYS A 32 1.51 -5.96 -4.72
N LEU A 33 1.34 -6.86 -3.76
CA LEU A 33 2.30 -7.94 -3.46
C LEU A 33 1.88 -9.32 -4.00
N GLY A 34 0.60 -9.47 -4.32
CA GLY A 34 0.02 -10.77 -4.65
C GLY A 34 -0.47 -11.53 -3.41
N LYS A 35 -1.58 -12.25 -3.57
CA LYS A 35 -2.25 -12.99 -2.49
C LYS A 35 -1.30 -13.95 -1.76
N ASN A 36 -0.47 -14.68 -2.50
CA ASN A 36 0.43 -15.68 -1.93
C ASN A 36 1.52 -15.04 -1.08
N THR A 37 2.10 -13.93 -1.54
CA THR A 37 3.13 -13.18 -0.80
C THR A 37 2.53 -12.59 0.48
N ILE A 38 1.35 -11.98 0.40
CA ILE A 38 0.62 -11.44 1.55
C ILE A 38 0.38 -12.52 2.61
N ALA A 39 -0.12 -13.69 2.19
CA ALA A 39 -0.37 -14.82 3.08
C ALA A 39 0.92 -15.38 3.68
N LYS A 40 1.98 -15.55 2.87
CA LYS A 40 3.28 -16.08 3.31
C LYS A 40 3.95 -15.18 4.36
N LEU A 41 3.83 -13.86 4.19
CA LEU A 41 4.39 -12.88 5.12
C LEU A 41 3.47 -12.62 6.33
N GLY A 42 2.30 -13.27 6.40
CA GLY A 42 1.36 -13.09 7.51
C GLY A 42 0.83 -11.66 7.64
N LEU A 43 0.80 -10.89 6.54
CA LEU A 43 0.43 -9.49 6.60
C LEU A 43 -1.08 -9.36 6.85
N VAL A 44 -1.43 -8.60 7.88
CA VAL A 44 -2.81 -8.40 8.31
C VAL A 44 -3.33 -7.10 7.72
N ARG A 45 -4.56 -7.14 7.23
CA ARG A 45 -5.24 -5.97 6.69
C ARG A 45 -5.85 -5.14 7.81
N PRO A 46 -5.92 -3.81 7.65
CA PRO A 46 -6.65 -2.97 8.58
C PRO A 46 -8.10 -3.45 8.73
N VAL A 47 -8.53 -3.71 9.97
CA VAL A 47 -9.88 -4.22 10.28
C VAL A 47 -10.98 -3.23 9.86
N ARG A 48 -10.61 -1.96 9.64
CA ARG A 48 -11.52 -0.86 9.30
C ARG A 48 -10.93 0.05 8.21
N SER A 49 -10.46 -0.53 7.10
CA SER A 49 -10.11 0.27 5.92
C SER A 49 -11.31 1.13 5.52
N LEU A 50 -11.16 2.46 5.63
CA LEU A 50 -12.19 3.43 5.24
C LEU A 50 -12.30 3.52 3.72
N VAL A 51 -11.18 3.26 3.03
CA VAL A 51 -11.08 3.37 1.57
C VAL A 51 -11.58 2.11 0.88
N HIS A 52 -11.28 0.93 1.43
CA HIS A 52 -11.67 -0.37 0.86
C HIS A 52 -12.41 -1.28 1.84
N PRO A 53 -13.60 -0.88 2.33
CA PRO A 53 -14.36 -1.67 3.29
C PRO A 53 -14.82 -3.04 2.74
N LYS A 54 -14.82 -3.22 1.41
CA LYS A 54 -15.23 -4.45 0.72
C LYS A 54 -14.06 -5.22 0.09
N ARG A 55 -12.80 -4.90 0.42
CA ARG A 55 -11.64 -5.58 -0.19
C ARG A 55 -11.66 -7.08 0.15
N SER A 56 -11.86 -7.92 -0.87
CA SER A 56 -11.84 -9.38 -0.72
C SER A 56 -10.54 -9.86 -0.09
N ALA A 57 -10.61 -10.74 0.92
CA ALA A 57 -9.46 -11.40 1.56
C ALA A 57 -8.47 -12.04 0.57
N GLY A 58 -8.92 -12.35 -0.66
CA GLY A 58 -8.08 -12.87 -1.75
C GLY A 58 -7.37 -11.82 -2.62
N SER A 59 -7.57 -10.52 -2.37
CA SER A 59 -6.93 -9.45 -3.15
C SER A 59 -5.40 -9.57 -3.18
N ALA A 60 -4.81 -9.24 -4.32
CA ALA A 60 -3.37 -9.08 -4.51
C ALA A 60 -2.82 -7.80 -3.86
N TRP A 61 -3.71 -6.94 -3.36
CA TRP A 61 -3.39 -5.65 -2.76
C TRP A 61 -3.49 -5.70 -1.24
N ILE A 62 -2.58 -4.98 -0.59
CA ILE A 62 -2.59 -4.74 0.85
C ILE A 62 -2.46 -3.24 1.14
N GLU A 63 -3.22 -2.78 2.13
CA GLU A 63 -3.18 -1.40 2.64
C GLU A 63 -2.18 -1.36 3.80
N LEU A 64 -1.23 -0.44 3.73
CA LEU A 64 -0.13 -0.28 4.70
C LEU A 64 -0.16 1.15 5.24
N ALA A 65 -0.70 1.30 6.45
CA ALA A 65 -0.62 2.56 7.19
C ALA A 65 0.79 2.77 7.73
N PHE A 66 1.21 4.03 7.83
CA PHE A 66 2.48 4.41 8.43
C PHE A 66 2.34 5.69 9.25
N SER A 67 3.01 5.71 10.39
CA SER A 67 3.02 6.88 11.29
C SER A 67 4.42 7.30 11.72
N ASP A 68 5.40 6.40 11.58
CA ASP A 68 6.78 6.65 11.98
C ASP A 68 7.80 6.09 10.96
N SER A 69 9.08 6.31 11.25
CA SER A 69 10.18 5.83 10.40
C SER A 69 10.30 4.31 10.34
N GLN A 70 9.87 3.59 11.38
CA GLN A 70 9.97 2.13 11.41
C GLN A 70 8.92 1.50 10.48
N ASP A 71 7.72 2.08 10.42
CA ASP A 71 6.71 1.71 9.43
C ASP A 71 7.24 1.91 8.02
N LEU A 72 7.85 3.07 7.74
CA LEU A 72 8.41 3.39 6.44
C LEU A 72 9.54 2.42 6.02
N GLU A 73 10.40 2.00 6.95
CA GLU A 73 11.44 1.02 6.68
C GLU A 73 10.86 -0.35 6.27
N LYS A 74 9.82 -0.82 6.97
CA LYS A 74 9.10 -2.05 6.60
C LYS A 74 8.44 -1.93 5.22
N ILE A 75 7.76 -0.81 4.97
CA ILE A 75 7.09 -0.55 3.68
C ILE A 75 8.12 -0.52 2.55
N LYS A 76 9.29 0.08 2.77
CA LYS A 76 10.37 0.11 1.78
C LYS A 76 10.82 -1.30 1.37
N ASP A 77 10.95 -2.23 2.30
CA ASP A 77 11.32 -3.60 1.98
C ASP A 77 10.20 -4.36 1.24
N LEU A 78 8.94 -4.10 1.59
CA LEU A 78 7.80 -4.63 0.83
C LEU A 78 7.74 -4.05 -0.59
N VAL A 79 8.05 -2.77 -0.78
CA VAL A 79 8.13 -2.14 -2.11
C VAL A 79 9.19 -2.82 -2.97
N LYS A 80 10.37 -3.12 -2.42
CA LYS A 80 11.41 -3.87 -3.15
C LYS A 80 10.91 -5.23 -3.62
N LEU A 81 10.12 -5.93 -2.80
CA LEU A 81 9.48 -7.19 -3.20
C LEU A 81 8.40 -7.01 -4.26
N ALA A 82 7.69 -5.89 -4.27
CA ALA A 82 6.64 -5.61 -5.25
C ALA A 82 7.19 -5.34 -6.66
N ILE A 83 8.42 -4.83 -6.75
CA ILE A 83 9.07 -4.44 -8.02
C ILE A 83 10.19 -5.40 -8.45
N SER A 84 10.45 -6.47 -7.68
CA SER A 84 11.46 -7.48 -8.00
C SER A 84 11.06 -8.33 -9.20
#